data_AF-A0A9N9HZC2-F1
#
_entry.id   AF-A0A9N9HZC2-F1
#
_cell.length_a   1.000
_cell.length_b   1.000
_cell.length_c   1.000
_cell.angle_alpha   90.00
_cell.angle_beta   90.00
_cell.angle_gamma   90.00
#
_symmetry.space_group_name_H-M   'P 1'
#
loop_
_entity.id
_entity.type
_entity.pdbx_description
1 polymer ?
#
loop_
_entity_poly.entity_id
_entity_poly.type
_entity_poly.pdbx_seq_one_letter_code
_entity_poly.pdbx_strand_id
1 'polypeptide(L)'
;MTHRYAPEAVDRILRDIIENDHIFSGKIVLFRGDFRQVLPVICKGTRAQIVNAALNKSYLWNHIHIFSLTTNMRVIQADNSEASTFMEYLLRIGSGIEPTIENDLICLPDEM
;
A
#
# COMPACT_ATOMS: atom_id res chain seq x y z
N MET A 1 -4.28 -0.91 -5.96
CA MET A 1 -3.65 0.38 -5.61
C MET A 1 -4.04 1.43 -6.62
N THR A 2 -4.32 2.66 -6.17
CA THR A 2 -4.72 3.77 -7.04
C THR A 2 -3.51 4.59 -7.47
N HIS A 3 -3.54 5.13 -8.69
CA HIS A 3 -2.52 6.06 -9.20
C HIS A 3 -2.47 7.36 -8.36
N ARG A 4 -1.28 7.90 -8.08
CA ARG A 4 -1.10 9.13 -7.28
C ARG A 4 -1.93 10.33 -7.76
N TYR A 5 -2.19 10.40 -9.07
CA TYR A 5 -2.98 11.46 -9.68
C TYR A 5 -4.43 11.51 -9.22
N ALA A 6 -5.02 10.40 -8.75
CA ALA A 6 -6.40 10.42 -8.27
C ALA A 6 -6.54 11.27 -6.99
N PRO A 7 -5.79 11.01 -5.89
CA PRO A 7 -5.86 11.87 -4.71
C PRO A 7 -5.33 13.29 -4.98
N GLU A 8 -4.34 13.48 -5.87
CA GLU A 8 -3.88 14.82 -6.27
C GLU A 8 -4.96 15.60 -7.04
N ALA A 9 -5.77 14.93 -7.85
CA ALA A 9 -6.91 15.56 -8.51
C ALA A 9 -7.97 15.97 -7.48
N VAL A 10 -8.26 15.11 -6.50
CA VAL A 10 -9.20 15.45 -5.40
C VAL A 10 -8.69 16.65 -4.61
N ASP A 11 -7.41 16.69 -4.25
CA ASP A 11 -6.80 17.83 -3.56
C ASP A 11 -6.97 19.13 -4.37
N ARG A 12 -6.58 19.13 -5.64
CA ARG A 12 -6.72 20.30 -6.52
C ARG A 12 -8.16 20.78 -6.64
N ILE A 13 -9.10 19.86 -6.90
CA ILE A 13 -10.53 20.19 -7.04
C ILE A 13 -11.09 20.79 -5.75
N LEU A 14 -10.71 20.25 -4.57
CA LEU A 14 -11.17 20.82 -3.30
C LEU A 14 -10.63 22.24 -3.11
N ARG A 15 -9.35 22.48 -3.40
CA ARG A 15 -8.75 23.82 -3.30
C ARG A 15 -9.43 24.82 -4.22
N ASP A 16 -9.72 24.40 -5.45
CA ASP A 16 -10.39 25.24 -6.44
C ASP A 16 -11.83 25.59 -6.02
N ILE A 17 -12.60 24.62 -5.51
CA ILE A 17 -14.01 24.83 -5.13
C ILE A 17 -14.15 25.60 -3.81
N ILE A 18 -13.28 25.34 -2.84
CA ILE A 18 -13.35 25.91 -1.49
C ILE A 18 -12.58 27.23 -1.39
N GLU A 19 -11.75 27.53 -2.39
CA GLU A 19 -10.86 28.69 -2.42
C GLU A 19 -9.91 28.72 -1.20
N ASN A 20 -9.32 27.57 -0.89
CA ASN A 20 -8.41 27.41 0.24
C ASN A 20 -7.22 26.53 -0.15
N ASP A 21 -6.01 27.10 -0.03
CA ASP A 21 -4.76 26.49 -0.46
C ASP A 21 -4.20 25.40 0.46
N HIS A 22 -4.81 25.13 1.61
CA HIS A 22 -4.43 24.01 2.46
C HIS A 22 -4.64 22.67 1.73
N ILE A 23 -3.85 21.66 2.08
CA ILE A 23 -4.00 20.28 1.57
C ILE A 23 -5.44 19.79 1.85
N PHE A 24 -6.10 19.29 0.82
CA PHE A 24 -7.52 18.94 0.76
C PHE A 24 -8.43 20.06 1.30
N SER A 25 -8.05 21.32 1.17
CA SER A 25 -8.73 22.49 1.75
C SER A 25 -9.03 22.37 3.24
N GLY A 26 -8.10 21.76 3.97
CA GLY A 26 -8.22 21.52 5.42
C GLY A 26 -9.18 20.39 5.80
N LYS A 27 -9.66 19.59 4.85
CA LYS A 27 -10.46 18.39 5.15
C LYS A 27 -9.57 17.27 5.70
N ILE A 28 -10.12 16.55 6.67
CA ILE A 28 -9.49 15.33 7.19
C ILE A 28 -9.72 14.23 6.15
N VAL A 29 -8.62 13.70 5.61
CA VAL A 29 -8.64 12.60 4.63
C VAL A 29 -7.91 11.41 5.23
N LEU A 30 -8.57 10.27 5.26
CA LEU A 30 -7.99 9.00 5.71
C LEU A 30 -7.66 8.13 4.49
N PHE A 31 -6.37 7.86 4.30
CA PHE A 31 -5.90 6.83 3.38
C PHE A 31 -5.81 5.50 4.11
N ARG A 32 -6.27 4.43 3.46
CA ARG A 32 -6.10 3.06 3.94
C ARG A 32 -5.59 2.18 2.82
N GLY A 33 -4.61 1.33 3.13
CA GLY A 33 -4.04 0.38 2.19
C GLY A 33 -2.84 -0.33 2.79
N ASP A 34 -2.27 -1.23 2.01
CA ASP A 34 -1.01 -1.91 2.35
C ASP A 34 -0.09 -1.84 1.13
N PHE A 35 1.05 -1.15 1.30
CA PHE A 35 2.05 -0.97 0.23
C PHE A 35 2.83 -2.24 -0.08
N ARG A 36 2.73 -3.27 0.76
CA ARG A 36 3.31 -4.61 0.53
C ARG A 36 2.46 -5.44 -0.44
N GLN A 37 1.29 -4.95 -0.84
CA GLN A 37 0.46 -5.57 -1.86
C GLN A 37 0.87 -5.08 -3.26
N VAL A 38 -0.07 -5.06 -4.20
CA VAL A 38 0.19 -4.73 -5.60
C VAL A 38 0.44 -3.24 -5.80
N LEU A 39 1.40 -2.89 -6.66
CA LEU A 39 1.64 -1.52 -7.12
C LEU A 39 0.49 -1.02 -8.04
N PRO A 40 0.41 0.30 -8.32
CA PRO A 40 -0.51 0.81 -9.33
C PRO A 40 -0.22 0.20 -10.71
N VAL A 41 -1.27 -0.10 -11.47
CA VAL A 41 -1.13 -0.69 -12.80
C VAL A 41 -0.92 0.42 -13.85
N ILE A 42 0.15 0.32 -14.63
CA ILE A 42 0.42 1.18 -15.79
C ILE A 42 0.51 0.30 -17.03
N CYS A 43 -0.46 0.42 -17.93
CA CYS A 43 -0.49 -0.37 -19.16
C CYS A 43 0.76 -0.10 -20.00
N LYS A 44 1.52 -1.15 -20.32
CA LYS A 44 2.81 -1.07 -21.04
C LYS A 44 3.83 -0.13 -20.36
N GLY A 45 3.68 0.11 -19.06
CA GLY A 45 4.57 0.96 -18.29
C GLY A 45 5.87 0.26 -17.96
N THR A 46 6.95 1.03 -17.97
CA THR A 46 8.24 0.62 -17.40
C THR A 46 8.16 0.51 -15.88
N ARG A 47 9.11 -0.21 -15.27
CA ARG A 47 9.23 -0.29 -13.80
C ARG A 47 9.29 1.10 -13.15
N ALA A 48 10.03 2.03 -13.76
CA ALA A 48 10.13 3.40 -13.28
C ALA A 48 8.79 4.14 -13.30
N GLN A 49 8.00 3.98 -14.36
CA GLN A 49 6.66 4.58 -14.45
C GLN A 49 5.70 3.99 -13.41
N ILE A 50 5.74 2.68 -13.19
CA ILE A 50 4.92 2.00 -12.18
C ILE A 50 5.25 2.52 -10.78
N VAL A 51 6.54 2.62 -10.44
CA VAL A 51 6.97 3.15 -9.13
C VAL A 51 6.59 4.62 -9.00
N ASN A 52 6.75 5.43 -10.06
CA ASN A 52 6.39 6.85 -10.05
C ASN A 52 4.87 7.10 -9.92
N ALA A 53 4.04 6.11 -10.23
CA ALA A 53 2.60 6.18 -10.07
C ALA A 53 2.13 5.97 -8.63
N ALA A 54 2.98 5.49 -7.73
CA ALA A 54 2.61 5.19 -6.34
C ALA A 54 2.37 6.47 -5.52
N LEU A 55 1.49 6.37 -4.52
CA LEU A 55 1.10 7.49 -3.64
C LEU A 55 2.30 8.10 -2.90
N ASN A 56 3.30 7.30 -2.56
CA ASN A 56 4.54 7.78 -1.92
C ASN A 56 5.44 8.61 -2.85
N LYS A 57 5.08 8.75 -4.13
CA LYS A 57 5.69 9.67 -5.09
C LYS A 57 4.85 10.93 -5.32
N SER A 58 3.75 11.10 -4.60
CA SER A 58 2.94 12.31 -4.62
C SER A 58 3.54 13.40 -3.73
N TYR A 59 3.30 14.67 -4.07
CA TYR A 59 3.56 15.78 -3.15
C TYR A 59 2.76 15.66 -1.85
N LEU A 60 1.59 15.01 -1.91
CA LEU A 60 0.72 14.77 -0.75
C LEU A 60 1.40 13.92 0.33
N TRP A 61 2.35 13.05 -0.06
CA TRP A 61 2.97 12.10 0.85
C TRP A 61 3.64 12.78 2.05
N ASN A 62 4.27 13.93 1.84
CA ASN A 62 4.95 14.70 2.88
C ASN A 62 3.99 15.28 3.92
N HIS A 63 2.69 15.29 3.65
CA HIS A 63 1.65 15.79 4.55
C HIS A 63 0.85 14.65 5.22
N ILE A 64 1.12 13.39 4.87
CA ILE A 64 0.42 12.24 5.41
C ILE A 64 1.08 11.80 6.72
N HIS A 65 0.28 11.71 7.77
CA HIS A 65 0.68 11.07 9.02
C HIS A 65 0.39 9.57 8.91
N ILE A 66 1.41 8.74 9.16
CA ILE A 66 1.32 7.30 8.98
C ILE A 66 0.92 6.65 10.30
N PHE A 67 -0.19 5.91 10.27
CA PHE A 67 -0.63 5.03 11.35
C PHE A 67 -0.58 3.58 10.87
N SER A 68 -0.03 2.69 11.69
CA SER A 68 0.12 1.27 11.37
C SER A 68 -0.85 0.42 12.19
N LEU A 69 -1.60 -0.43 11.51
CA LEU A 69 -2.39 -1.48 12.16
C LEU A 69 -1.53 -2.74 12.28
N THR A 70 -1.34 -3.22 13.51
CA THR A 70 -0.48 -4.38 13.81
C THR A 70 -1.25 -5.67 14.04
N THR A 71 -2.53 -5.56 14.42
CA THR A 71 -3.37 -6.73 14.71
C THR A 71 -4.05 -7.25 13.45
N ASN A 72 -3.70 -8.48 13.04
CA ASN A 72 -4.38 -9.17 11.96
C ASN A 72 -5.66 -9.85 12.48
N MET A 73 -6.78 -9.15 12.35
CA MET A 73 -8.08 -9.65 12.82
C MET A 73 -8.55 -10.92 12.10
N ARG A 74 -8.09 -11.17 10.85
CA ARG A 74 -8.49 -12.36 10.07
C ARG A 74 -7.92 -13.64 10.67
N VAL A 75 -6.69 -13.58 11.17
CA VAL A 75 -5.98 -14.72 11.77
C VAL A 75 -6.60 -15.07 13.13
N ILE A 76 -6.91 -14.06 13.94
CA ILE A 76 -7.56 -14.24 15.25
C ILE A 76 -8.91 -14.94 15.10
N GLN A 77 -9.68 -14.60 14.06
CA GLN A 77 -10.99 -15.18 13.81
C GLN A 77 -10.94 -16.61 13.27
N ALA A 78 -9.81 -17.05 12.71
CA ALA A 78 -9.68 -18.38 12.13
C ALA A 78 -9.53 -19.49 13.19
N ASP A 79 -9.25 -19.14 14.45
CA ASP A 79 -9.07 -20.05 15.60
C ASP A 79 -8.26 -21.33 15.28
N ASN A 80 -7.18 -21.15 14.53
CA ASN A 80 -6.30 -22.22 14.08
C ASN A 80 -4.88 -21.97 14.61
N SER A 81 -4.31 -22.97 15.29
CA SER A 81 -2.96 -22.95 15.85
C SER A 81 -1.86 -22.65 14.82
N GLU A 82 -2.07 -23.01 13.56
CA GLU A 82 -1.10 -22.80 12.47
C GLU A 82 -1.25 -21.42 11.79
N ALA A 83 -2.37 -20.73 12.01
CA ALA A 83 -2.65 -19.46 11.36
C ALA A 83 -1.66 -18.35 11.75
N SER A 84 -1.11 -18.41 12.97
CA SER A 84 -0.06 -17.48 13.43
C SER A 84 1.24 -17.67 12.67
N THR A 85 1.69 -18.92 12.49
CA THR A 85 2.91 -19.24 11.74
C THR A 85 2.78 -18.83 10.27
N PHE A 86 1.64 -19.14 9.65
CA PHE A 86 1.36 -18.74 8.27
C PHE A 86 1.27 -17.21 8.11
N MET A 87 0.71 -16.51 9.10
CA MET A 87 0.68 -15.04 9.10
C MET A 87 2.08 -14.44 9.13
N GLU A 88 2.96 -14.93 10.00
CA GLU A 88 4.34 -14.45 10.08
C GLU A 88 5.07 -14.69 8.76
N TYR A 89 4.86 -15.85 8.14
CA TYR A 89 5.38 -16.16 6.81
C TYR A 89 4.90 -15.15 5.75
N LEU A 90 3.58 -14.89 5.67
CA LEU A 90 3.03 -13.89 4.75
C LEU A 90 3.57 -12.48 5.00
N LEU A 91 3.83 -12.11 6.26
CA LEU A 91 4.44 -10.81 6.59
C LEU A 91 5.88 -10.72 6.11
N ARG A 92 6.66 -11.82 6.19
CA ARG A 92 8.03 -11.88 5.66
C ARG A 92 8.04 -11.81 4.14
N ILE A 93 7.10 -12.47 3.46
CA ILE A 93 6.88 -12.32 2.00
C ILE A 93 6.60 -10.86 1.65
N GLY A 94 5.59 -10.25 2.27
CA GLY A 94 5.20 -8.87 1.95
C GLY A 94 6.31 -7.85 2.24
N SER A 95 7.22 -8.18 3.17
CA SER A 95 8.37 -7.34 3.51
C SER A 95 9.60 -7.61 2.61
N GLY A 96 9.53 -8.58 1.69
CA GLY A 96 10.64 -8.97 0.82
C GLY A 96 11.80 -9.62 1.58
N ILE A 97 11.51 -10.29 2.71
CA ILE A 97 12.51 -10.96 3.56
C ILE A 97 12.71 -12.41 3.13
N GLU A 98 11.65 -13.08 2.66
CA GLU A 98 11.75 -14.46 2.20
C GLU A 98 12.67 -14.56 0.96
N PRO A 99 13.55 -15.57 0.91
CA PRO A 99 14.44 -15.76 -0.22
C PRO A 99 13.65 -16.06 -1.49
N THR A 100 14.09 -15.46 -2.60
CA THR A 100 13.53 -15.73 -3.91
C THR A 100 14.35 -16.78 -4.65
N ILE A 101 13.67 -17.58 -5.47
CA ILE A 101 14.27 -18.45 -6.47
C ILE A 101 14.34 -17.70 -7.83
N GLU A 102 14.63 -18.42 -8.92
CA GLU A 102 14.73 -17.85 -10.26
C GLU A 102 13.48 -17.01 -10.63
N ASN A 103 13.70 -15.88 -11.30
CA ASN A 103 12.67 -14.92 -11.72
C ASN A 103 11.87 -14.27 -10.57
N ASP A 104 12.50 -13.99 -9.43
CA ASP A 104 11.87 -13.36 -8.26
C ASP A 104 10.67 -14.14 -7.70
N LEU A 105 10.58 -15.44 -7.97
CA LEU A 105 9.54 -16.31 -7.45
C LEU A 105 9.84 -16.69 -5.98
N ILE A 106 8.80 -16.95 -5.21
CA ILE A 106 8.92 -17.39 -3.80
C ILE A 106 8.72 -18.90 -3.76
N CYS A 107 9.63 -19.61 -3.08
CA CYS A 107 9.47 -21.04 -2.84
C CYS A 107 8.43 -21.24 -1.73
N LEU A 108 7.44 -22.12 -1.94
CA LEU A 108 6.49 -22.45 -0.90
C LEU A 108 7.16 -23.34 0.15
N PRO A 109 6.81 -23.21 1.44
CA PRO A 109 7.27 -24.14 2.47
C PRO A 109 6.78 -25.56 2.18
N ASP A 110 7.58 -26.56 2.52
CA ASP A 110 7.23 -27.98 2.31
C ASP A 110 6.03 -28.43 3.18
N GLU A 111 5.77 -27.73 4.28
CA GLU A 111 4.63 -27.93 5.17
C GLU A 111 3.64 -26.75 5.00
N MET A 112 2.55 -26.99 4.26
CA MET A 112 1.38 -26.12 4.14
C MET A 112 0.10 -26.90 4.43
#